data_AF-A0A2V9LFD4-F1
#
_entry.id   AF-A0A2V9LFD4-F1
#
_cell.length_a   1.000
_cell.length_b   1.000
_cell.length_c   1.000
_cell.angle_alpha   90.00
_cell.angle_beta   90.00
_cell.angle_gamma   90.00
#
_symmetry.space_group_name_H-M   'P 1'
#
loop_
_entity.id
_entity.type
_entity.pdbx_description
1 polymer ?
#
loop_
_entity_poly.entity_id
_entity_poly.type
_entity_poly.pdbx_seq_one_letter_code
_entity_poly.pdbx_strand_id
1 'polypeptide(L)'
;MTTGTVLLFAMTLCFVSPPQAQETNPLVLTQAIAFPNVQGGFNHMSVDADHQRLFAAAPTNQTLEIVDLKSGKPWRSLAGERPAAARYAPEFNQLYVPRGQSLYIYDGKTFDLVSRIDLKSNLDEL
;
A
#
# COMPACT_ATOMS: atom_id res chain seq x y z
N MET A 1 -0.99 24.63 74.49
CA MET A 1 -1.65 23.32 74.65
C MET A 1 -3.02 23.41 74.02
N THR A 2 -3.22 22.81 72.86
CA THR A 2 -4.39 21.96 72.49
C THR A 2 -4.28 21.60 71.00
N THR A 3 -4.10 20.31 70.76
CA THR A 3 -4.71 19.49 69.69
C THR A 3 -4.66 20.04 68.26
N GLY A 4 -3.87 19.49 67.33
CA GLY A 4 -3.92 18.09 66.91
C GLY A 4 -5.11 17.88 65.96
N THR A 5 -4.85 17.26 64.81
CA THR A 5 -5.86 16.79 63.83
C THR A 5 -6.20 17.74 62.67
N VAL A 6 -5.23 18.17 61.86
CA VAL A 6 -5.51 18.58 60.45
C VAL A 6 -4.39 18.12 59.51
N LEU A 7 -3.81 16.94 59.74
CA LEU A 7 -2.71 16.44 58.90
C LEU A 7 -2.98 15.03 58.33
N LEU A 8 -4.25 14.66 58.16
CA LEU A 8 -4.61 13.32 57.66
C LEU A 8 -5.64 13.32 56.51
N PHE A 9 -5.83 14.44 55.81
CA PHE A 9 -6.81 14.54 54.72
C PHE A 9 -6.31 15.17 53.42
N ALA A 10 -5.00 15.40 53.30
CA ALA A 10 -4.42 16.02 52.09
C ALA A 10 -3.67 15.02 51.19
N MET A 11 -3.70 13.72 51.49
CA MET A 11 -2.84 12.71 50.83
C MET A 11 -3.64 11.62 50.11
N THR A 12 -4.89 11.89 49.72
CA THR A 12 -5.77 10.90 49.07
C THR A 12 -6.46 11.45 47.80
N LEU A 13 -5.95 12.55 47.24
CA LEU A 13 -6.43 13.10 45.96
C LEU A 13 -5.28 13.28 44.94
N CYS A 14 -4.32 12.36 44.91
CA CYS A 14 -3.61 12.12 43.65
C CYS A 14 -4.55 11.30 42.77
N PHE A 15 -5.41 12.04 42.07
CA PHE A 15 -6.26 11.61 40.98
C PHE A 15 -5.61 10.47 40.21
N VAL A 16 -6.18 9.28 40.36
CA VAL A 16 -6.03 8.19 39.40
C VAL A 16 -6.72 8.69 38.13
N SER A 17 -6.01 9.47 37.33
CA SER A 17 -6.44 9.77 35.97
C SER A 17 -6.29 8.46 35.21
N PRO A 18 -7.37 7.85 34.70
CA PRO A 18 -7.20 6.76 33.74
C PRO A 18 -6.39 7.34 32.56
N PRO A 19 -5.31 6.68 32.11
CA PRO A 19 -4.68 7.09 30.87
C PRO A 19 -5.71 6.92 29.75
N GLN A 20 -6.33 8.02 29.31
CA GLN A 20 -7.02 8.06 28.02
C GLN A 20 -5.96 8.10 26.92
N ALA A 21 -5.33 6.96 26.67
CA ALA A 21 -4.73 6.70 25.38
C ALA A 21 -5.91 6.48 24.41
N GLN A 22 -6.43 7.56 23.85
CA GLN A 22 -7.38 7.44 22.75
C GLN A 22 -6.56 6.98 21.55
N GLU A 23 -6.66 5.68 21.21
CA GLU A 23 -6.25 5.22 19.90
C GLU A 23 -7.17 5.88 18.88
N THR A 24 -6.81 7.10 18.46
CA THR A 24 -7.30 7.62 17.19
C THR A 24 -6.72 6.68 16.15
N ASN A 25 -7.53 5.74 15.65
CA ASN A 25 -7.11 4.92 14.53
C ASN A 25 -7.32 5.79 13.28
N PRO A 26 -6.28 6.44 12.73
CA PRO A 26 -6.45 7.41 11.65
C PRO A 26 -6.90 6.74 10.34
N LEU A 27 -6.79 5.41 10.27
CA LEU A 27 -7.17 4.60 9.12
C LEU A 27 -8.33 3.69 9.51
N VAL A 28 -9.42 3.81 8.76
CA VAL A 28 -10.58 2.92 8.88
C VAL A 28 -10.61 2.07 7.61
N LEU A 29 -10.91 0.78 7.74
CA LEU A 29 -11.08 -0.10 6.58
C LEU A 29 -12.29 0.39 5.78
N THR A 30 -12.04 1.03 4.63
CA THR A 30 -13.10 1.53 3.76
C THR A 30 -13.59 0.48 2.78
N GLN A 31 -12.73 -0.45 2.38
CA GLN A 31 -13.05 -1.46 1.38
C GLN A 31 -12.07 -2.63 1.40
N ALA A 32 -12.58 -3.82 1.04
CA ALA A 32 -11.78 -4.98 0.68
C ALA A 32 -12.12 -5.40 -0.75
N ILE A 33 -11.09 -5.63 -1.58
CA ILE A 33 -11.25 -6.03 -2.99
C ILE A 33 -10.76 -7.46 -3.13
N ALA A 34 -11.65 -8.37 -3.49
CA ALA A 34 -11.33 -9.78 -3.62
C ALA A 34 -10.63 -10.10 -4.95
N PHE A 35 -9.59 -10.92 -4.88
CA PHE A 35 -8.87 -11.47 -6.03
C PHE A 35 -8.85 -13.00 -5.96
N PRO A 36 -9.97 -13.68 -6.24
CA PRO A 36 -10.10 -15.13 -6.06
C PRO A 36 -9.15 -15.94 -6.95
N ASN A 37 -8.67 -15.35 -8.05
CA ASN A 37 -7.79 -16.01 -9.01
C ASN A 37 -6.30 -15.70 -8.77
N VAL A 38 -5.96 -14.80 -7.84
CA VAL A 38 -4.56 -14.50 -7.50
C VAL A 38 -4.08 -15.49 -6.46
N GLN A 39 -2.97 -16.15 -6.76
CA GLN A 39 -2.33 -17.16 -5.94
C GLN A 39 -1.03 -16.62 -5.35
N GLY A 40 -0.69 -17.04 -4.13
CA GLY A 40 0.54 -16.59 -3.45
C GLY A 40 0.59 -15.10 -3.08
N GLY A 41 -0.49 -14.36 -3.31
CA GLY A 41 -0.64 -12.96 -2.92
C GLY A 41 0.03 -11.95 -3.86
N PHE A 42 0.20 -10.75 -3.33
CA PHE A 42 0.81 -9.63 -4.04
C PHE A 42 2.19 -9.32 -3.45
N ASN A 43 3.08 -8.77 -4.27
CA ASN A 43 4.34 -8.20 -3.85
C ASN A 43 4.22 -6.66 -3.77
N HIS A 44 5.15 -5.89 -4.36
CA HIS A 44 5.07 -4.44 -4.32
C HIS A 44 3.89 -3.88 -5.14
N MET A 45 3.42 -2.71 -4.73
CA MET A 45 2.30 -2.00 -5.32
C MET A 45 2.64 -0.52 -5.54
N SER A 46 1.94 0.11 -6.48
CA SER A 46 2.02 1.55 -6.73
C SER A 46 0.65 2.11 -7.07
N VAL A 47 0.45 3.40 -6.85
CA VAL A 47 -0.84 4.06 -7.03
C VAL A 47 -0.72 5.20 -8.04
N ASP A 48 -1.74 5.33 -8.86
CA ASP A 48 -2.06 6.54 -9.59
C ASP A 48 -3.27 7.18 -8.90
N ALA A 49 -3.00 8.17 -8.06
CA ALA A 49 -4.03 8.82 -7.26
C ALA A 49 -5.00 9.64 -8.12
N ASP A 50 -4.50 10.28 -9.19
CA ASP A 50 -5.28 11.19 -10.03
C ASP A 50 -6.38 10.45 -10.80
N HIS A 51 -6.09 9.24 -11.27
CA HIS A 51 -7.08 8.40 -11.96
C HIS A 51 -7.65 7.29 -11.06
N GLN A 52 -7.30 7.27 -9.77
CA GLN A 52 -7.76 6.28 -8.80
C GLN A 52 -7.48 4.84 -9.23
N ARG A 53 -6.22 4.53 -9.58
CA ARG A 53 -5.79 3.18 -9.99
C ARG A 53 -4.72 2.65 -9.05
N LEU A 54 -4.81 1.38 -8.69
CA LEU A 54 -3.75 0.65 -7.96
C LEU A 54 -3.14 -0.39 -8.89
N PHE A 55 -1.81 -0.46 -8.90
CA PHE A 55 -1.03 -1.46 -9.62
C PHE A 55 -0.42 -2.42 -8.61
N ALA A 56 -0.67 -3.72 -8.74
CA ALA A 56 -0.19 -4.72 -7.80
C ALA A 56 0.50 -5.88 -8.52
N ALA A 57 1.77 -6.13 -8.18
CA ALA A 57 2.50 -7.27 -8.71
C ALA A 57 1.96 -8.56 -8.11
N ALA A 58 1.54 -9.52 -8.94
CA ALA A 58 1.13 -10.86 -8.55
C ALA A 58 2.14 -11.88 -9.13
N PRO A 59 3.27 -12.14 -8.43
CA PRO A 59 4.40 -12.86 -9.00
C PRO A 59 4.04 -14.30 -9.42
N THR A 60 3.31 -15.02 -8.58
CA THR A 60 2.88 -16.41 -8.85
C THR A 60 2.02 -16.50 -10.10
N ASN A 61 1.13 -15.53 -10.29
CA ASN A 61 0.27 -15.44 -11.47
C ASN A 61 1.00 -14.94 -12.72
N GLN A 62 2.22 -14.43 -12.56
CA GLN A 62 2.99 -13.79 -13.63
C GLN A 62 2.24 -12.58 -14.24
N THR A 63 1.47 -11.89 -13.42
CA THR A 63 0.63 -10.77 -13.83
C THR A 63 0.88 -9.53 -12.99
N LEU A 64 0.69 -8.37 -13.61
CA LEU A 64 0.46 -7.12 -12.88
C LEU A 64 -1.03 -6.83 -12.90
N GLU A 65 -1.65 -6.83 -11.73
CA GLU A 65 -3.07 -6.52 -11.57
C GLU A 65 -3.27 -5.01 -11.49
N ILE A 66 -4.28 -4.50 -12.19
CA ILE A 66 -4.70 -3.10 -12.18
C ILE A 66 -6.10 -3.04 -11.60
N VAL A 67 -6.25 -2.28 -10.52
CA VAL A 67 -7.50 -2.08 -9.80
C VAL A 67 -8.04 -0.70 -10.12
N ASP A 68 -9.32 -0.60 -10.42
CA ASP A 68 -10.05 0.66 -10.37
C ASP A 68 -10.51 0.89 -8.92
N LEU A 69 -9.88 1.84 -8.24
CA LEU A 69 -10.19 2.18 -6.86
C LEU A 69 -11.51 2.93 -6.71
N LYS A 70 -11.99 3.60 -7.77
CA LYS A 70 -13.28 4.29 -7.75
C LYS A 70 -14.43 3.29 -7.72
N SER A 71 -14.37 2.25 -8.56
CA SER A 71 -15.39 1.20 -8.57
C SER A 71 -15.11 0.07 -7.57
N GLY A 72 -13.88 0.01 -7.04
CA GLY A 72 -13.46 -1.00 -6.08
C GLY A 72 -13.29 -2.39 -6.67
N LYS A 73 -12.85 -2.48 -7.94
CA LYS A 73 -12.83 -3.73 -8.69
C LYS A 73 -11.51 -3.95 -9.42
N PRO A 74 -11.08 -5.20 -9.59
CA PRO A 74 -10.07 -5.53 -10.59
C PRO A 74 -10.55 -5.03 -11.95
N TRP A 75 -9.69 -4.35 -12.69
CA TRP A 75 -10.03 -3.72 -13.96
C TRP A 75 -9.27 -4.34 -15.14
N ARG A 76 -7.96 -4.57 -14.99
CA ARG A 76 -7.12 -5.15 -16.05
C ARG A 76 -5.99 -5.96 -15.42
N SER A 77 -5.52 -6.98 -16.15
CA SER A 77 -4.33 -7.74 -15.78
C SER A 77 -3.33 -7.71 -16.93
N LEU A 78 -2.06 -7.42 -16.63
CA LEU A 78 -0.97 -7.41 -17.61
C LEU A 78 -0.11 -8.66 -17.40
N ALA A 79 -0.32 -9.65 -18.28
CA ALA A 79 0.51 -10.86 -18.32
C ALA A 79 1.95 -10.55 -18.77
N GLY A 80 2.90 -11.33 -18.30
CA GLY A 80 4.30 -11.25 -18.70
C GLY A 80 5.15 -12.15 -17.82
N GLU A 81 6.48 -11.97 -17.83
CA GLU A 81 7.33 -12.67 -16.88
C GLU A 81 7.08 -12.15 -15.44
N ARG A 82 7.31 -13.02 -14.43
CA ARG A 82 7.08 -12.78 -13.00
C ARG A 82 7.46 -11.34 -12.58
N PRO A 83 6.47 -10.45 -12.32
CA PRO A 83 6.78 -9.09 -11.91
C PRO A 83 7.23 -9.06 -10.44
N ALA A 84 8.23 -8.25 -10.15
CA ALA A 84 8.70 -8.06 -8.78
C ALA A 84 8.03 -6.84 -8.12
N ALA A 85 7.91 -5.75 -8.87
CA ALA A 85 7.36 -4.49 -8.40
C ALA A 85 6.62 -3.70 -9.48
N ALA A 86 6.04 -2.57 -9.09
CA ALA A 86 5.42 -1.59 -9.96
C ALA A 86 5.74 -0.19 -9.45
N ARG A 87 5.97 0.75 -10.38
CA ARG A 87 6.06 2.18 -10.07
C ARG A 87 5.38 2.99 -11.16
N TYR A 88 4.33 3.71 -10.79
CA TYR A 88 3.73 4.71 -11.66
C TYR A 88 4.45 6.06 -11.47
N ALA A 89 4.89 6.66 -12.57
CA ALA A 89 5.49 7.99 -12.59
C ALA A 89 4.51 8.95 -13.29
N PRO A 90 3.74 9.75 -12.54
CA PRO A 90 2.74 10.66 -13.12
C PRO A 90 3.36 11.71 -14.05
N GLU A 91 4.59 12.13 -13.78
CA GLU A 91 5.32 13.13 -14.58
C GLU A 91 5.58 12.68 -16.03
N PHE A 92 5.60 11.37 -16.28
CA PHE A 92 5.77 10.79 -17.61
C PHE A 92 4.50 10.10 -18.11
N ASN A 93 3.47 9.99 -17.24
CA ASN A 93 2.35 9.08 -17.43
C ASN A 93 2.83 7.69 -17.88
N GLN A 94 3.74 7.09 -17.10
CA GLN A 94 4.33 5.79 -17.40
C GLN A 94 4.30 4.86 -16.20
N LEU A 95 4.20 3.57 -16.48
CA LEU A 95 4.23 2.50 -15.49
C LEU A 95 5.46 1.62 -15.71
N TYR A 96 6.32 1.56 -14.71
CA TYR A 96 7.56 0.80 -14.72
C TYR A 96 7.38 -0.50 -13.94
N VAL A 97 7.77 -1.63 -14.54
CA VAL A 97 7.54 -2.96 -13.98
C VAL A 97 8.78 -3.83 -14.23
N PRO A 98 9.61 -4.11 -13.22
CA PRO A 98 10.67 -5.11 -13.35
C PRO A 98 10.06 -6.49 -13.49
N ARG A 99 10.54 -7.22 -14.50
CA ARG A 99 10.19 -8.61 -14.77
C ARG A 99 11.47 -9.35 -15.16
N GLY A 100 11.85 -10.35 -14.38
CA GLY A 100 13.12 -11.03 -14.54
C GLY A 100 14.30 -10.04 -14.46
N GLN A 101 15.13 -10.04 -15.50
CA GLN A 101 16.28 -9.14 -15.63
C GLN A 101 15.99 -7.90 -16.50
N SER A 102 14.73 -7.51 -16.64
CA SER A 102 14.35 -6.39 -17.51
C SER A 102 13.34 -5.47 -16.85
N LEU A 103 13.44 -4.17 -17.16
CA LEU A 103 12.44 -3.17 -16.84
C LEU A 103 11.50 -3.00 -18.03
N TYR A 104 10.22 -3.21 -17.81
CA TYR A 104 9.16 -2.95 -18.80
C TYR A 104 8.53 -1.60 -18.50
N ILE A 105 8.43 -0.75 -19.51
CA ILE A 105 7.86 0.59 -19.41
C ILE A 105 6.58 0.59 -20.23
N TYR A 106 5.44 0.80 -19.57
CA TYR A 106 4.13 0.87 -20.19
C TYR A 106 3.62 2.30 -20.24
N ASP A 107 2.82 2.61 -21.26
CA ASP A 107 2.05 3.86 -21.31
C ASP A 107 1.02 3.87 -20.17
N GLY A 108 0.96 4.96 -19.42
CA GLY A 108 0.10 5.07 -18.25
C GLY A 108 -1.38 5.19 -18.57
N LYS A 109 -1.77 5.44 -19.83
CA LYS A 109 -3.18 5.52 -20.25
C LYS A 109 -3.64 4.23 -20.89
N THR A 110 -2.87 3.70 -21.85
CA THR A 110 -3.25 2.53 -22.64
C THR A 110 -2.74 1.22 -22.05
N PHE A 111 -1.67 1.27 -21.26
CA PHE A 111 -0.88 0.13 -20.78
C PHE A 111 -0.21 -0.68 -21.88
N ASP A 112 -0.02 -0.08 -23.05
CA ASP A 112 0.79 -0.67 -24.11
C ASP A 112 2.26 -0.57 -23.72
N LEU A 113 3.04 -1.58 -24.12
CA LEU A 113 4.48 -1.58 -23.89
C LEU A 113 5.14 -0.48 -24.74
N VAL A 114 5.77 0.48 -24.07
CA VAL A 114 6.54 1.56 -24.71
C VAL A 114 7.97 1.12 -24.94
N SER A 115 8.59 0.49 -23.95
CA SER A 115 10.00 0.07 -24.04
C SER A 115 10.33 -1.04 -23.06
N ARG A 116 11.44 -1.72 -23.33
CA ARG A 116 12.07 -2.71 -22.45
C ARG A 116 13.55 -2.40 -22.33
N ILE A 117 14.04 -2.34 -21.10
CA ILE A 117 15.46 -2.15 -20.79
C ILE A 117 15.97 -3.44 -20.13
N ASP A 118 17.03 -4.03 -20.68
CA ASP A 118 17.72 -5.17 -20.07
C ASP A 118 18.70 -4.66 -18.99
N LEU A 119 18.47 -5.07 -17.76
CA LEU A 119 19.25 -4.64 -16.59
C LEU A 119 20.46 -5.53 -16.32
N LYS A 120 20.57 -6.70 -16.97
CA LYS A 120 21.61 -7.71 -16.73
C LYS A 120 21.67 -8.25 -15.28
N SER A 121 20.68 -7.89 -14.46
CA SER A 121 20.47 -8.37 -13.10
C SER A 121 18.98 -8.30 -12.78
N ASN A 122 18.54 -9.11 -11.80
CA ASN A 122 17.18 -9.02 -11.31
C ASN A 122 17.01 -7.74 -10.49
N LEU A 123 15.83 -7.15 -10.58
CA LEU A 123 15.46 -5.96 -9.82
C LEU A 123 14.18 -6.24 -9.04
N ASP A 124 14.29 -6.30 -7.72
CA ASP A 124 13.14 -6.58 -6.85
C ASP A 124 12.38 -5.30 -6.44
N GLU A 125 13.03 -4.12 -6.48
CA GLU A 125 12.51 -2.82 -5.99
C GLU A 125 12.66 -1.67 -7.02
N LEU A 126 11.88 -0.58 -6.89
CA LEU A 126 11.83 0.58 -7.81
C LEU A 126 11.75 1.94 -7.11
#